data_AF-A0A973G3X8-F1
#
_entry.id   AF-A0A973G3X8-F1
#
_cell.length_a   1.000
_cell.length_b   1.000
_cell.length_c   1.000
_cell.angle_alpha   90.00
_cell.angle_beta   90.00
_cell.angle_gamma   90.00
#
_symmetry.space_group_name_H-M   'P 1'
#
loop_
_entity.id
_entity.type
_entity.pdbx_description
1 polymer ?
#
loop_
_entity_poly.entity_id
_entity_poly.type
_entity_poly.pdbx_seq_one_letter_code
_entity_poly.pdbx_strand_id
1 'polypeptide(L)'
;MTVNAPDTLLLLHAGFMIVGFLSMVTGASAAMFMRRKGWWLRFHKGAGFFGTFCVLSGFVAAVSMIALSAGEHFRITHHYVGLITAAFAVLTPLLGIVQFKVRDQAARIRAIHRWSGRVTLLMAFVTVVSGLLIIL
;
A
#
# COMPACT_ATOMS: atom_id res chain seq x y z
N MET A 1 23.68 -5.80 -21.25
CA MET A 1 22.22 -5.84 -21.40
C MET A 1 21.69 -4.47 -21.02
N THR A 2 21.30 -3.65 -21.98
CA THR A 2 20.63 -2.37 -21.70
C THR A 2 19.18 -2.68 -21.38
N VAL A 3 18.78 -2.55 -20.12
CA VAL A 3 17.38 -2.68 -19.71
C VAL A 3 16.63 -1.51 -20.36
N ASN A 4 15.57 -1.79 -21.13
CA ASN A 4 14.78 -0.71 -21.72
C ASN A 4 14.03 0.05 -20.62
N ALA A 5 13.73 1.33 -20.85
CA ALA A 5 13.05 2.17 -19.87
C ALA A 5 11.70 1.56 -19.35
N PRO A 6 10.87 0.91 -20.18
CA PRO A 6 9.64 0.26 -19.71
C PRO A 6 9.90 -0.90 -18.74
N ASP A 7 10.90 -1.74 -19.03
CA ASP A 7 11.26 -2.90 -18.20
C ASP A 7 11.76 -2.45 -16.82
N THR A 8 12.51 -1.35 -16.79
CA THR A 8 13.00 -0.75 -15.53
C THR A 8 11.85 -0.23 -14.68
N LEU A 9 10.87 0.46 -15.29
CA LEU A 9 9.69 0.95 -14.59
C LEU A 9 8.81 -0.18 -14.07
N LEU A 10 8.71 -1.29 -14.80
CA LEU A 10 7.98 -2.49 -14.35
C LEU A 10 8.62 -3.10 -13.11
N LEU A 11 9.94 -3.28 -13.12
CA LEU A 11 10.70 -3.78 -11.96
C LEU A 11 10.57 -2.85 -10.76
N LEU A 12 10.65 -1.54 -10.96
CA LEU A 12 10.44 -0.55 -9.91
C LEU A 12 9.01 -0.61 -9.38
N HIS A 13 8.00 -0.66 -10.25
CA HIS A 13 6.60 -0.80 -9.87
C HIS A 13 6.38 -2.05 -9.00
N ALA A 14 6.73 -3.23 -9.52
CA ALA A 14 6.54 -4.48 -8.81
C ALA A 14 7.32 -4.51 -7.48
N GLY A 15 8.59 -4.09 -7.49
CA GLY A 15 9.44 -4.04 -6.32
C GLY A 15 8.87 -3.13 -5.23
N PHE A 16 8.48 -1.91 -5.57
CA PHE A 16 7.87 -0.97 -4.62
C PHE A 16 6.53 -1.48 -4.07
N MET A 17 5.69 -2.09 -4.90
CA MET A 17 4.40 -2.64 -4.45
C MET A 17 4.59 -3.80 -3.47
N ILE A 18 5.54 -4.71 -3.73
CA ILE A 18 5.88 -5.83 -2.83
C ILE A 18 6.45 -5.31 -1.51
N VAL A 19 7.46 -4.44 -1.55
CA VAL A 19 8.07 -3.86 -0.34
C VAL A 19 7.03 -3.08 0.47
N GLY A 20 6.18 -2.31 -0.21
CA GLY A 20 5.08 -1.57 0.41
C GLY A 20 4.11 -2.50 1.15
N PHE A 21 3.66 -3.57 0.48
CA PHE A 21 2.80 -4.59 1.08
C PHE A 21 3.45 -5.26 2.29
N LEU A 22 4.69 -5.73 2.18
CA LEU A 22 5.40 -6.39 3.26
C LEU A 22 5.62 -5.45 4.47
N SER A 23 5.91 -4.18 4.21
CA SER A 23 6.00 -3.16 5.27
C SER A 23 4.66 -2.97 5.98
N MET A 24 3.54 -2.89 5.25
CA MET A 24 2.21 -2.77 5.85
C MET A 24 1.84 -4.00 6.67
N VAL A 25 2.12 -5.21 6.19
CA VAL A 25 1.95 -6.47 6.94
C VAL A 25 2.76 -6.40 8.22
N THR A 26 4.04 -6.02 8.14
CA THR A 26 4.94 -5.88 9.29
C THR A 26 4.39 -4.89 10.33
N GLY A 27 3.88 -3.75 9.87
CA GLY A 27 3.22 -2.75 10.73
C GLY A 27 1.97 -3.31 11.41
N ALA A 28 1.13 -4.07 10.70
CA ALA A 28 -0.05 -4.71 11.27
C ALA A 28 0.30 -5.81 12.27
N SER A 29 1.30 -6.65 11.96
CA SER A 29 1.82 -7.67 12.85
C SER A 29 2.36 -7.06 14.15
N ALA A 30 3.07 -5.92 14.07
CA ALA A 30 3.50 -5.20 15.27
C ALA A 30 2.31 -4.74 16.13
N ALA A 31 1.25 -4.24 15.51
CA ALA A 31 0.02 -3.86 16.19
C ALA A 31 -0.79 -5.05 16.75
N MET A 32 -0.50 -6.29 16.35
CA MET A 32 -1.13 -7.51 16.87
C MET A 32 -0.31 -8.13 18.00
N PHE A 33 0.99 -8.35 17.78
CA PHE A 33 1.81 -9.18 18.65
C PHE A 33 2.70 -8.38 19.62
N MET A 34 2.98 -7.11 19.31
CA MET A 34 4.01 -6.36 20.02
C MET A 34 3.46 -5.30 20.97
N ARG A 35 2.14 -5.29 21.23
CA ARG A 35 1.46 -4.25 22.05
C ARG A 35 2.05 -4.05 23.44
N ARG A 36 2.72 -5.06 24.01
CA ARG A 36 3.39 -4.97 25.33
C ARG A 36 4.68 -4.16 25.28
N LYS A 37 5.27 -3.91 24.10
CA LYS A 37 6.52 -3.15 23.95
C LYS A 37 6.20 -1.66 23.79
N GLY A 38 6.77 -0.77 24.61
CA GLY A 38 6.48 0.67 24.57
C GLY A 38 6.72 1.35 23.20
N TRP A 39 7.53 0.76 22.33
CA TRP A 39 7.84 1.28 21.00
C TRP A 39 6.91 0.77 19.89
N TRP A 40 5.95 -0.12 20.18
CA TRP A 40 5.10 -0.77 19.18
C TRP A 40 4.38 0.24 18.28
N LEU A 41 3.87 1.34 18.86
CA LEU A 41 3.11 2.34 18.12
C LEU A 41 4.01 3.15 17.19
N ARG A 42 5.24 3.45 17.61
CA ARG A 42 6.22 4.16 16.76
C ARG A 42 6.59 3.30 15.56
N PHE A 43 6.83 2.01 15.78
CA PHE A 43 7.14 1.06 14.71
C PHE A 43 5.95 0.83 13.77
N HIS A 44 4.74 0.61 14.31
CA HIS A 44 3.52 0.49 13.51
C HIS A 44 3.30 1.71 12.60
N LYS A 45 3.45 2.93 13.15
CA LYS A 45 3.35 4.16 12.37
C LYS A 45 4.44 4.26 11.31
N GLY A 46 5.69 3.99 11.68
CA GLY A 46 6.84 4.02 10.76
C GLY A 46 6.65 3.06 9.58
N ALA A 47 6.33 1.80 9.87
CA ALA A 47 6.06 0.78 8.86
C ALA A 47 4.84 1.12 7.98
N GLY A 48 3.80 1.72 8.57
CA GLY A 48 2.63 2.20 7.83
C GLY A 48 2.96 3.32 6.86
N PHE A 49 3.69 4.36 7.31
CA PHE A 49 4.11 5.46 6.43
C PHE A 49 5.10 5.02 5.36
N PHE A 50 6.09 4.20 5.73
CA PHE A 50 7.05 3.65 4.77
C PHE A 50 6.34 2.79 3.71
N GLY A 51 5.44 1.90 4.15
CA GLY A 51 4.63 1.10 3.23
C GLY A 51 3.79 1.95 2.28
N THR A 52 3.17 3.02 2.80
CA THR A 52 2.39 3.97 1.99
C THR A 52 3.27 4.69 0.97
N PHE A 53 4.45 5.16 1.38
CA PHE A 53 5.42 5.79 0.50
C PHE A 53 5.82 4.86 -0.65
N CYS A 54 6.18 3.61 -0.34
CA CYS A 54 6.50 2.60 -1.35
C CYS A 54 5.32 2.37 -2.32
N VAL A 55 4.09 2.20 -1.81
CA VAL A 55 2.91 2.04 -2.68
C VAL A 55 2.73 3.23 -3.62
N LEU A 56 2.92 4.46 -3.14
CA LEU A 56 2.82 5.66 -3.98
C LEU A 56 3.94 5.73 -5.01
N SER A 57 5.18 5.39 -4.66
CA SER A 57 6.31 5.32 -5.60
C SER A 57 6.06 4.27 -6.69
N GLY A 58 5.57 3.08 -6.31
CA GLY A 58 5.18 2.04 -7.26
C GLY A 58 4.03 2.50 -8.16
N PHE A 59 3.04 3.19 -7.61
CA PHE A 59 1.93 3.74 -8.38
C PHE A 59 2.38 4.80 -9.39
N VAL A 60 3.31 5.68 -9.01
CA VAL A 60 3.91 6.65 -9.94
C VAL A 60 4.61 5.93 -11.09
N ALA A 61 5.40 4.89 -10.82
CA ALA A 61 6.03 4.09 -11.86
C ALA A 61 4.99 3.45 -12.81
N ALA A 62 3.84 2.97 -12.29
CA ALA A 62 2.75 2.45 -13.10
C ALA A 62 2.17 3.50 -14.06
N VAL A 63 1.88 4.70 -13.54
CA VAL A 63 1.37 5.81 -14.35
C VAL A 63 2.38 6.23 -15.42
N SER A 64 3.69 6.22 -15.10
CA SER A 64 4.74 6.49 -16.07
C SER A 64 4.81 5.44 -17.19
N MET A 65 4.66 4.14 -16.87
CA MET A 65 4.62 3.09 -17.89
C MET A 65 3.45 3.30 -18.85
N ILE A 66 2.27 3.62 -18.30
CA ILE A 66 1.07 3.93 -19.09
C ILE A 66 1.31 5.11 -20.03
N ALA A 67 1.90 6.20 -19.52
CA ALA A 67 2.15 7.40 -20.30
C ALA A 67 3.13 7.17 -21.47
N LEU A 68 4.09 6.26 -21.28
CA LEU A 68 5.11 5.93 -22.29
C LEU A 68 4.68 4.87 -23.30
N SER A 69 3.66 4.05 -22.99
CA SER A 69 3.27 2.89 -23.81
C SER A 69 2.15 3.15 -24.81
N ALA A 70 1.89 4.42 -25.17
CA ALA A 70 0.89 4.85 -26.16
C ALA A 70 -0.56 4.30 -25.98
N GLY A 71 -0.91 3.82 -24.77
CA GLY A 71 -2.29 3.47 -24.41
C GLY A 71 -2.73 2.03 -24.69
N GLU A 72 -1.86 1.13 -25.19
CA GLU A 72 -2.14 -0.30 -25.04
C GLU A 72 -1.98 -0.70 -23.56
N HIS A 73 -2.78 -1.66 -23.09
CA HIS A 73 -2.80 -2.21 -21.71
C HIS A 73 -3.84 -1.67 -20.70
N PHE A 74 -4.98 -1.10 -21.12
CA PHE A 74 -6.10 -0.81 -20.19
C PHE A 74 -7.28 -1.80 -20.25
N ARG A 75 -7.03 -3.10 -20.09
CA ARG A 75 -8.13 -4.09 -20.05
C ARG A 75 -8.09 -5.08 -18.88
N ILE A 76 -7.27 -4.82 -17.86
CA ILE A 76 -7.06 -5.78 -16.78
C ILE A 76 -7.55 -5.22 -15.45
N THR A 77 -8.37 -6.02 -14.75
CA THR A 77 -8.97 -5.73 -13.43
C THR A 77 -7.97 -5.22 -12.39
N HIS A 78 -6.69 -5.59 -12.52
CA HIS A 78 -5.58 -5.12 -11.68
C HIS A 78 -5.51 -3.59 -11.53
N HIS A 79 -5.82 -2.83 -12.59
CA HIS A 79 -5.68 -1.36 -12.56
C HIS A 79 -6.66 -0.71 -11.58
N TYR A 80 -7.93 -1.17 -11.59
CA TYR A 80 -8.96 -0.66 -10.70
C TYR A 80 -8.67 -1.04 -9.25
N VAL A 81 -8.28 -2.29 -9.01
CA VAL A 81 -7.96 -2.76 -7.66
C VAL A 81 -6.71 -2.04 -7.13
N GLY A 82 -5.70 -1.82 -7.98
CA GLY A 82 -4.49 -1.09 -7.64
C GLY A 82 -4.74 0.38 -7.28
N LEU A 83 -5.59 1.08 -8.04
CA LEU A 83 -5.98 2.47 -7.73
C LEU A 83 -6.69 2.57 -6.37
N ILE A 84 -7.67 1.70 -6.13
CA ILE A 84 -8.40 1.68 -4.84
C ILE A 84 -7.45 1.34 -3.70
N THR A 85 -6.54 0.38 -3.91
CA THR A 85 -5.50 0.02 -2.94
C THR A 85 -4.61 1.21 -2.60
N ALA A 86 -4.14 1.97 -3.60
CA ALA A 86 -3.32 3.16 -3.38
C ALA A 86 -4.07 4.25 -2.58
N ALA A 87 -5.37 4.45 -2.85
CA ALA A 87 -6.20 5.36 -2.06
C ALA A 87 -6.33 4.91 -0.60
N PHE A 88 -6.62 3.62 -0.37
CA PHE A 88 -6.74 3.04 0.97
C PHE A 88 -5.42 3.03 1.74
N ALA A 89 -4.29 2.85 1.03
CA ALA A 89 -2.94 2.95 1.57
C ALA A 89 -2.68 4.34 2.18
N VAL A 90 -3.26 5.41 1.62
CA VAL A 90 -3.16 6.77 2.17
C VAL A 90 -4.20 7.01 3.27
N LEU A 91 -5.46 6.63 3.04
CA LEU A 91 -6.56 6.91 3.99
C LEU A 91 -6.36 6.21 5.34
N THR A 92 -5.85 4.99 5.34
CA THR A 92 -5.67 4.18 6.56
C THR A 92 -4.74 4.85 7.59
N PRO A 93 -3.50 5.27 7.25
CA PRO A 93 -2.64 6.00 8.17
C PRO A 93 -3.19 7.38 8.55
N LEU A 94 -3.94 8.06 7.66
CA LEU A 94 -4.63 9.31 8.03
C LEU A 94 -5.66 9.08 9.15
N LEU A 95 -6.49 8.05 9.06
CA LEU A 95 -7.38 7.63 10.15
C LEU A 95 -6.57 7.26 11.42
N GLY A 96 -5.39 6.67 11.22
CA GLY A 96 -4.37 6.42 12.23
C GLY A 96 -3.95 7.67 12.99
N ILE A 97 -3.86 8.82 12.34
CA ILE A 97 -3.50 10.12 12.94
C ILE A 97 -4.73 10.79 13.55
N VAL A 98 -5.85 10.82 12.84
CA VAL A 98 -7.07 11.54 13.23
C VAL A 98 -7.63 10.99 14.55
N GLN A 99 -7.53 9.69 14.82
CA GLN A 99 -7.97 9.11 16.10
C GLN A 99 -7.26 9.70 17.34
N PHE A 100 -6.08 10.30 17.17
CA PHE A 100 -5.35 10.97 18.26
C PHE A 100 -5.65 12.46 18.35
N LYS A 101 -6.18 13.08 17.28
CA LYS A 101 -6.57 14.49 17.25
C LYS A 101 -8.02 14.71 17.70
N VAL A 102 -8.93 13.82 17.30
CA VAL A 102 -10.38 13.92 17.55
C VAL A 102 -10.75 12.96 18.67
N ARG A 103 -10.58 13.42 19.93
CA ARG A 103 -10.64 12.57 21.13
C ARG A 103 -12.05 12.10 21.48
N ASP A 104 -13.05 12.92 21.20
CA ASP A 104 -14.48 12.65 21.35
C ASP A 104 -14.95 11.47 20.49
N GLN A 105 -14.43 11.34 19.26
CA GLN A 105 -14.76 10.24 18.34
C GLN A 105 -13.67 9.16 18.27
N ALA A 106 -12.66 9.20 19.15
CA ALA A 106 -11.46 8.36 19.03
C ALA A 106 -11.78 6.85 19.02
N ALA A 107 -12.78 6.40 19.78
CA ALA A 107 -13.20 4.99 19.79
C ALA A 107 -13.76 4.57 18.43
N ARG A 108 -14.64 5.38 17.84
CA ARG A 108 -15.23 5.14 16.51
C ARG A 108 -14.17 5.19 15.42
N ILE A 109 -13.32 6.21 15.40
CA ILE A 109 -12.26 6.35 14.39
C ILE A 109 -11.27 5.19 14.49
N ARG A 110 -10.95 4.72 15.69
CA ARG A 110 -10.08 3.55 15.90
C ARG A 110 -10.70 2.26 15.35
N ALA A 111 -12.01 2.07 15.49
CA ALA A 111 -12.72 0.95 14.89
C ALA A 111 -12.65 1.02 13.35
N ILE A 112 -12.90 2.19 12.78
CA ILE A 112 -12.79 2.43 11.33
C ILE A 112 -11.36 2.17 10.86
N HIS A 113 -10.35 2.76 11.49
CA HIS A 113 -8.93 2.54 11.15
C HIS A 113 -8.55 1.05 11.16
N ARG A 114 -9.01 0.27 12.14
CA ARG A 114 -8.73 -1.18 12.22
C ARG A 114 -9.39 -1.94 11.07
N TRP A 115 -10.64 -1.64 10.75
CA TRP A 115 -11.35 -2.28 9.64
C TRP A 115 -10.77 -1.87 8.29
N SER A 116 -10.57 -0.57 8.07
CA SER A 116 -9.89 -0.04 6.90
C SER A 116 -8.51 -0.67 6.73
N GLY A 117 -7.71 -0.81 7.80
CA GLY A 117 -6.41 -1.47 7.72
C GLY A 117 -6.48 -2.93 7.26
N ARG A 118 -7.48 -3.70 7.72
CA ARG A 118 -7.69 -5.09 7.24
C ARG A 118 -8.07 -5.12 5.76
N VAL A 119 -8.97 -4.23 5.35
CA VAL A 119 -9.39 -4.10 3.95
C VAL A 119 -8.20 -3.69 3.07
N THR A 120 -7.41 -2.71 3.48
CA THR A 120 -6.20 -2.26 2.78
C THR A 120 -5.21 -3.40 2.59
N LEU A 121 -4.95 -4.21 3.62
CA LEU A 121 -4.04 -5.36 3.51
C LEU A 121 -4.58 -6.42 2.55
N LEU A 122 -5.88 -6.72 2.62
CA LEU A 122 -6.51 -7.67 1.69
C LEU A 122 -6.43 -7.17 0.25
N MET A 123 -6.75 -5.89 0.01
CA MET A 123 -6.67 -5.29 -1.31
C MET A 123 -5.23 -5.22 -1.84
N ALA A 124 -4.27 -4.88 -0.98
CA ALA A 124 -2.85 -4.89 -1.34
C ALA A 124 -2.37 -6.31 -1.71
N PHE A 125 -2.79 -7.32 -0.95
CA PHE A 125 -2.50 -8.72 -1.29
C PHE A 125 -3.08 -9.11 -2.66
N VAL A 126 -4.38 -8.84 -2.88
CA VAL A 126 -5.03 -9.13 -4.18
C VAL A 126 -4.36 -8.35 -5.32
N THR A 127 -3.97 -7.10 -5.09
CA THR A 127 -3.27 -6.27 -6.09
C THR A 127 -1.91 -6.87 -6.43
N VAL A 128 -1.09 -7.21 -5.45
CA VAL A 128 0.25 -7.79 -5.68
C VAL A 128 0.13 -9.14 -6.39
N VAL A 129 -0.74 -10.03 -5.92
CA VAL A 129 -0.93 -11.36 -6.54
C VAL A 129 -1.46 -11.23 -7.96
N SER A 130 -2.49 -10.42 -8.18
CA SER A 130 -3.02 -10.21 -9.54
C SER A 130 -1.98 -9.59 -10.48
N GLY A 131 -1.14 -8.67 -10.00
CA GLY A 131 -0.05 -8.09 -10.78
C GLY A 131 1.00 -9.12 -11.17
N LEU A 132 1.40 -9.99 -10.23
CA LEU A 132 2.34 -11.08 -10.50
C LEU A 132 1.78 -12.09 -11.50
N LEU A 133 0.50 -12.45 -11.38
CA LEU A 133 -0.17 -13.39 -12.30
C LEU A 133 -0.32 -12.88 -13.73
N ILE A 134 -0.24 -11.56 -13.96
CA ILE A 134 -0.26 -10.99 -15.31
C ILE A 134 1.11 -11.16 -16.00
N ILE A 135 2.18 -11.21 -15.20
CA ILE A 135 3.57 -11.22 -15.69
C ILE A 135 4.09 -12.67 -15.88
N LEU A 136 3.61 -13.60 -15.06
CA LEU A 136 3.95 -15.03 -15.12
C LEU A 136 3.23 -15.75 -16.27
#